data_AF-A0A6B3ILE4-F1
#
_entry.id   AF-A0A6B3ILE4-F1
#
_cell.length_a   1.000
_cell.length_b   1.000
_cell.length_c   1.000
_cell.angle_alpha   90.00
_cell.angle_beta   90.00
_cell.angle_gamma   90.00
#
_symmetry.space_group_name_H-M   'P 1'
#
loop_
_entity.id
_entity.type
_entity.pdbx_description
1 polymer ?
#
loop_
_entity_poly.entity_id
_entity_poly.type
_entity_poly.pdbx_seq_one_letter_code
_entity_poly.pdbx_strand_id
1 'polypeptide(L)'
;AGSGDASFATSLDFSWSWLNPFAVQSFAAFTAGLSLSIFMFWGWDACLTANEETTGSEKTPGRAALIAMVVLVGSYLATGIAAQMAVGSGTSGLGLANSETSDNVFAALAGPVMGPGLGVLLFVAVLASAAASLQTTFIPVARTVLAMSAYEAMPASYAKVHPRFKTPGRATITAGIGTGVFYTVMTLVSEHVLV
;
A
#
# COMPACT_ATOMS: atom_id res chain seq x y z
N ALA A 1 13.48 27.72 -20.58
CA ALA A 1 13.19 26.45 -21.27
C ALA A 1 14.36 25.52 -21.03
N GLY A 2 14.21 24.58 -20.08
CA GLY A 2 15.20 23.56 -19.78
C GLY A 2 14.45 22.24 -19.68
N SER A 3 14.33 21.54 -20.78
CA SER A 3 13.76 20.20 -20.86
C SER A 3 14.69 19.21 -20.15
N GLY A 4 14.32 18.82 -18.94
CA GLY A 4 14.07 17.42 -18.59
C GLY A 4 15.16 16.35 -18.72
N ASP A 5 16.42 16.65 -19.01
CA ASP A 5 17.48 15.63 -18.96
C ASP A 5 17.97 15.40 -17.52
N ALA A 6 17.14 14.75 -16.72
CA ALA A 6 17.57 14.11 -15.48
C ALA A 6 18.14 12.73 -15.80
N SER A 7 19.24 12.69 -16.58
CA SER A 7 19.99 11.45 -16.81
C SER A 7 20.87 11.18 -15.59
N PHE A 8 20.41 10.32 -14.69
CA PHE A 8 21.24 9.84 -13.59
C PHE A 8 22.29 8.87 -14.13
N ALA A 9 23.48 8.82 -13.51
CA ALA A 9 24.57 7.95 -13.96
C ALA A 9 24.21 6.45 -14.01
N THR A 10 23.12 6.06 -13.33
CA THR A 10 22.60 4.69 -13.28
C THR A 10 21.30 4.49 -14.08
N SER A 11 20.87 5.47 -14.89
CA SER A 11 19.65 5.36 -15.70
C SER A 11 19.73 4.20 -16.70
N LEU A 12 18.60 3.54 -16.94
CA LEU A 12 18.49 2.43 -17.89
C LEU A 12 17.47 2.76 -18.97
N ASP A 13 17.77 2.37 -20.22
CA ASP A 13 16.81 2.46 -21.31
C ASP A 13 15.66 1.45 -21.10
N PHE A 14 14.47 1.85 -21.51
CA PHE A 14 13.30 0.97 -21.45
C PHE A 14 13.56 -0.34 -22.19
N SER A 15 13.26 -1.47 -21.53
CA SER A 15 13.36 -2.79 -22.14
C SER A 15 12.07 -3.59 -21.97
N TRP A 16 11.56 -4.13 -23.07
CA TRP A 16 10.43 -5.07 -23.06
C TRP A 16 10.71 -6.36 -22.26
N SER A 17 11.99 -6.67 -22.03
CA SER A 17 12.38 -7.82 -21.20
C SER A 17 11.89 -7.71 -19.75
N TRP A 18 11.68 -6.50 -19.23
CA TRP A 18 11.19 -6.28 -17.87
C TRP A 18 9.76 -6.78 -17.65
N LEU A 19 8.98 -6.90 -18.72
CA LEU A 19 7.59 -7.38 -18.69
C LEU A 19 7.48 -8.88 -19.06
N ASN A 20 8.61 -9.57 -19.28
CA ASN A 20 8.59 -10.97 -19.65
C ASN A 20 8.43 -11.87 -18.42
N PRO A 21 7.29 -12.57 -18.24
CA PRO A 21 7.06 -13.43 -17.07
C PRO A 21 7.97 -14.67 -17.04
N PHE A 22 8.61 -15.01 -18.16
CA PHE A 22 9.51 -16.15 -18.29
C PHE A 22 10.99 -15.78 -18.10
N ALA A 23 11.30 -14.51 -17.86
CA ALA A 23 12.68 -14.06 -17.64
C ALA A 23 13.22 -14.35 -16.23
N VAL A 24 12.39 -14.91 -15.34
CA VAL A 24 12.78 -15.19 -13.95
C VAL A 24 13.79 -16.34 -13.91
N GLN A 25 14.98 -16.06 -13.36
CA GLN A 25 16.14 -16.96 -13.46
C GLN A 25 16.15 -18.11 -12.43
N SER A 26 15.30 -18.04 -11.39
CA SER A 26 15.24 -19.08 -10.36
C SER A 26 13.87 -19.18 -9.69
N PHE A 27 13.57 -20.37 -9.16
CA PHE A 27 12.36 -20.57 -8.37
C PHE A 27 12.35 -19.69 -7.11
N ALA A 28 13.50 -19.49 -6.47
CA ALA A 28 13.62 -18.61 -5.30
C ALA A 28 13.24 -17.15 -5.63
N ALA A 29 13.74 -16.62 -6.75
CA ALA A 29 13.39 -15.27 -7.21
C ALA A 29 11.90 -15.16 -7.56
N PHE A 30 11.34 -16.20 -8.18
CA PHE A 30 9.90 -16.28 -8.46
C PHE A 30 9.07 -16.25 -7.17
N THR A 31 9.41 -17.07 -6.18
CA THR A 31 8.67 -17.13 -4.91
C THR A 31 8.80 -15.83 -4.11
N ALA A 32 9.97 -15.19 -4.11
CA ALA A 32 10.17 -13.90 -3.46
C ALA A 32 9.31 -12.80 -4.13
N GLY A 33 9.33 -12.72 -5.45
CA GLY A 33 8.50 -11.79 -6.22
C GLY A 33 7.00 -12.03 -6.03
N LEU A 34 6.57 -13.30 -6.01
CA LEU A 34 5.18 -13.67 -5.74
C LEU A 34 4.75 -13.26 -4.33
N SER A 35 5.58 -13.52 -3.32
CA SER A 35 5.31 -13.13 -1.93
C SER A 35 5.14 -11.62 -1.80
N LEU A 36 6.06 -10.83 -2.38
CA LEU A 36 5.97 -9.38 -2.40
C LEU A 36 4.72 -8.91 -3.16
N SER A 37 4.38 -9.54 -4.28
CA SER A 37 3.18 -9.22 -5.06
C SER A 37 1.89 -9.43 -4.27
N ILE A 38 1.77 -10.56 -3.56
CA ILE A 38 0.60 -10.83 -2.71
C ILE A 38 0.43 -9.74 -1.64
N PHE A 39 1.54 -9.31 -1.03
CA PHE A 39 1.52 -8.25 -0.05
C PHE A 39 1.15 -6.89 -0.67
N MET A 40 1.73 -6.55 -1.82
CA MET A 40 1.45 -5.30 -2.55
C MET A 40 0.00 -5.18 -3.02
N PHE A 41 -0.64 -6.29 -3.40
CA PHE A 41 -2.03 -6.30 -3.90
C PHE A 41 -3.07 -6.68 -2.83
N TRP A 42 -2.67 -6.68 -1.56
CA TRP A 42 -3.59 -6.90 -0.45
C TRP A 42 -4.59 -5.73 -0.33
N GLY A 43 -5.87 -6.03 -0.03
CA GLY A 43 -6.91 -5.03 0.24
C GLY A 43 -7.83 -4.67 -0.93
N TRP A 44 -7.75 -5.38 -2.07
CA TRP A 44 -8.66 -5.18 -3.21
C TRP A 44 -10.14 -5.51 -2.89
N ASP A 45 -10.36 -6.38 -1.92
CA ASP A 45 -11.67 -6.83 -1.44
C ASP A 45 -12.36 -5.80 -0.52
N ALA A 46 -11.63 -4.77 -0.07
CA ALA A 46 -12.19 -3.71 0.77
C ALA A 46 -13.40 -3.02 0.11
N CYS A 47 -13.40 -2.86 -1.22
CA CYS A 47 -14.54 -2.29 -1.96
C CYS A 47 -15.82 -3.14 -1.82
N LEU A 48 -15.70 -4.45 -1.61
CA LEU A 48 -16.84 -5.36 -1.45
C LEU A 48 -17.50 -5.19 -0.08
N THR A 49 -16.75 -4.75 0.92
CA THR A 49 -17.27 -4.53 2.29
C THR A 49 -18.21 -3.32 2.38
N ALA A 50 -18.21 -2.44 1.38
CA ALA A 50 -19.09 -1.28 1.30
C ALA A 50 -20.34 -1.52 0.43
N ASN A 51 -20.68 -2.80 0.15
CA ASN A 51 -21.77 -3.16 -0.73
C ASN A 51 -23.11 -2.54 -0.32
N GLU A 52 -23.43 -2.57 0.98
CA GLU A 52 -24.70 -2.06 1.53
C GLU A 52 -24.86 -0.53 1.39
N GLU A 53 -23.75 0.19 1.22
CA GLU A 53 -23.71 1.65 1.06
C GLU A 53 -23.55 2.08 -0.41
N THR A 54 -23.51 1.10 -1.34
CA THR A 54 -23.22 1.33 -2.75
C THR A 54 -24.48 1.28 -3.60
N THR A 55 -24.75 2.35 -4.35
CA THR A 55 -25.81 2.37 -5.36
C THR A 55 -25.52 1.32 -6.45
N GLY A 56 -26.45 0.39 -6.67
CA GLY A 56 -26.27 -0.72 -7.62
C GLY A 56 -25.41 -1.86 -7.08
N SER A 57 -25.60 -2.22 -5.80
CA SER A 57 -24.93 -3.27 -5.03
C SER A 57 -24.72 -4.60 -5.77
N GLU A 58 -25.61 -4.98 -6.70
CA GLU A 58 -25.47 -6.23 -7.47
C GLU A 58 -24.21 -6.28 -8.37
N LYS A 59 -23.73 -5.13 -8.86
CA LYS A 59 -22.66 -5.08 -9.87
C LYS A 59 -21.57 -4.06 -9.57
N THR A 60 -21.91 -2.96 -8.91
CA THR A 60 -21.00 -1.82 -8.70
C THR A 60 -19.75 -2.20 -7.88
N PRO A 61 -19.85 -2.89 -6.73
CA PRO A 61 -18.67 -3.22 -5.93
C PRO A 61 -17.70 -4.17 -6.65
N GLY A 62 -18.22 -5.17 -7.37
CA GLY A 62 -17.40 -6.09 -8.16
C GLY A 62 -16.67 -5.38 -9.30
N ARG A 63 -17.35 -4.48 -10.03
CA ARG A 63 -16.71 -3.66 -11.07
C ARG A 63 -15.69 -2.68 -10.47
N ALA A 64 -15.99 -2.09 -9.33
CA ALA A 64 -15.08 -1.20 -8.62
C ALA A 64 -13.80 -1.94 -8.21
N ALA A 65 -13.91 -3.16 -7.67
CA ALA A 65 -12.76 -3.98 -7.32
C ALA A 65 -11.87 -4.30 -8.54
N LEU A 66 -12.47 -4.67 -9.68
CA LEU A 66 -11.72 -4.92 -10.91
C LEU A 66 -11.03 -3.67 -11.46
N ILE A 67 -11.72 -2.53 -11.49
CA ILE A 67 -11.15 -1.25 -11.94
C ILE A 67 -10.01 -0.83 -11.02
N ALA A 68 -10.21 -0.92 -9.69
CA ALA A 68 -9.19 -0.62 -8.70
C ALA A 68 -7.94 -1.48 -8.93
N MET A 69 -8.11 -2.79 -9.19
CA MET A 69 -6.99 -3.68 -9.48
C MET A 69 -6.23 -3.26 -10.75
N VAL A 70 -6.94 -2.94 -11.84
CA VAL A 70 -6.29 -2.49 -13.08
C VAL A 70 -5.52 -1.20 -12.87
N VAL A 71 -6.11 -0.23 -12.15
CA VAL A 71 -5.45 1.04 -11.84
C VAL A 71 -4.23 0.82 -10.93
N LEU A 72 -4.33 -0.06 -9.93
CA LEU A 72 -3.23 -0.39 -9.03
C LEU A 72 -2.07 -1.06 -9.79
N VAL A 73 -2.34 -2.14 -10.53
CA VAL A 73 -1.32 -2.82 -11.34
C VAL A 73 -0.68 -1.85 -12.34
N GLY A 74 -1.50 -1.07 -13.04
CA GLY A 74 -1.02 -0.09 -14.02
C GLY A 74 -0.14 0.99 -13.40
N SER A 75 -0.55 1.55 -12.26
CA SER A 75 0.23 2.56 -11.54
C SER A 75 1.54 1.99 -10.97
N TYR A 76 1.52 0.79 -10.40
CA TYR A 76 2.73 0.12 -9.90
C TYR A 76 3.71 -0.19 -11.01
N LEU A 77 3.25 -0.71 -12.14
CA LEU A 77 4.11 -0.95 -13.31
C LEU A 77 4.67 0.36 -13.86
N ALA A 78 3.84 1.38 -14.01
CA ALA A 78 4.28 2.69 -14.49
C ALA A 78 5.33 3.31 -13.57
N THR A 79 5.10 3.31 -12.26
CA THR A 79 6.04 3.83 -11.26
C THR A 79 7.33 3.00 -11.22
N GLY A 80 7.23 1.66 -11.26
CA GLY A 80 8.39 0.78 -11.26
C GLY A 80 9.26 0.96 -12.50
N ILE A 81 8.65 1.01 -13.69
CA ILE A 81 9.36 1.28 -14.95
C ILE A 81 9.99 2.68 -14.93
N ALA A 82 9.25 3.70 -14.50
CA ALA A 82 9.76 5.06 -14.43
C ALA A 82 10.96 5.17 -13.47
N ALA A 83 10.89 4.53 -12.30
CA ALA A 83 11.98 4.49 -11.34
C ALA A 83 13.19 3.71 -11.88
N GLN A 84 12.96 2.56 -12.53
CA GLN A 84 14.00 1.76 -13.17
C GLN A 84 14.70 2.54 -14.29
N MET A 85 13.94 3.30 -15.09
CA MET A 85 14.50 4.16 -16.14
C MET A 85 15.29 5.33 -15.56
N ALA A 86 14.79 5.95 -14.49
CA ALA A 86 15.45 7.09 -13.86
C ALA A 86 16.76 6.68 -13.20
N VAL A 87 16.76 5.68 -12.32
CA VAL A 87 17.91 5.40 -11.44
C VAL A 87 18.47 3.98 -11.50
N GLY A 88 17.83 3.09 -12.26
CA GLY A 88 18.30 1.72 -12.50
C GLY A 88 18.27 0.82 -11.26
N SER A 89 18.57 -0.46 -11.46
CA SER A 89 18.60 -1.50 -10.40
C SER A 89 19.99 -1.71 -9.79
N GLY A 90 20.85 -0.69 -9.82
CA GLY A 90 22.18 -0.77 -9.23
C GLY A 90 22.15 -0.82 -7.70
N THR A 91 23.21 -1.33 -7.09
CA THR A 91 23.36 -1.41 -5.62
C THR A 91 24.09 -0.20 -5.01
N SER A 92 24.46 0.79 -5.83
CA SER A 92 25.26 1.95 -5.44
C SER A 92 24.58 3.25 -5.84
N GLY A 93 24.77 4.31 -5.06
CA GLY A 93 24.21 5.63 -5.35
C GLY A 93 22.68 5.63 -5.25
N LEU A 94 21.99 6.17 -6.25
CA LEU A 94 20.52 6.23 -6.28
C LEU A 94 19.86 4.94 -6.82
N GLY A 95 20.63 3.89 -7.09
CA GLY A 95 20.09 2.64 -7.62
C GLY A 95 19.09 1.97 -6.67
N LEU A 96 18.05 1.35 -7.24
CA LEU A 96 16.93 0.76 -6.50
C LEU A 96 17.32 -0.40 -5.58
N ALA A 97 18.48 -1.02 -5.80
CA ALA A 97 18.98 -2.14 -4.98
C ALA A 97 20.03 -1.69 -3.95
N ASN A 98 20.19 -0.39 -3.72
CA ASN A 98 21.08 0.13 -2.68
C ASN A 98 20.45 -0.05 -1.29
N SER A 99 21.09 -0.84 -0.42
CA SER A 99 20.62 -1.14 0.93
C SER A 99 20.51 0.08 1.86
N GLU A 100 21.20 1.18 1.57
CA GLU A 100 21.11 2.41 2.38
C GLU A 100 19.86 3.24 2.07
N THR A 101 19.23 2.99 0.92
CA THR A 101 18.15 3.83 0.38
C THR A 101 16.91 3.01 0.01
N SER A 102 17.03 1.69 -0.11
CA SER A 102 15.94 0.77 -0.49
C SER A 102 14.70 0.91 0.37
N ASP A 103 14.85 1.25 1.65
CA ASP A 103 13.75 1.37 2.60
C ASP A 103 12.89 2.62 2.35
N ASN A 104 13.48 3.66 1.73
CA ASN A 104 12.77 4.89 1.39
C ASN A 104 13.31 5.54 0.11
N VAL A 105 13.14 4.81 -0.99
CA VAL A 105 13.56 5.24 -2.33
C VAL A 105 12.98 6.59 -2.70
N PHE A 106 11.73 6.87 -2.33
CA PHE A 106 11.09 8.15 -2.65
C PHE A 106 11.75 9.34 -1.98
N ALA A 107 12.21 9.22 -0.73
CA ALA A 107 12.92 10.30 -0.05
C ALA A 107 14.27 10.61 -0.72
N ALA A 108 15.01 9.58 -1.13
CA ALA A 108 16.28 9.78 -1.83
C ALA A 108 16.10 10.35 -3.24
N LEU A 109 15.00 10.04 -3.93
CA LEU A 109 14.67 10.58 -5.24
C LEU A 109 14.02 11.97 -5.19
N ALA A 110 13.43 12.37 -4.06
CA ALA A 110 12.69 13.63 -3.93
C ALA A 110 13.55 14.86 -4.29
N GLY A 111 14.77 14.94 -3.76
CA GLY A 111 15.69 16.04 -4.06
C GLY A 111 16.16 16.05 -5.52
N PRO A 112 16.76 14.96 -6.02
CA PRO A 112 17.31 14.91 -7.37
C PRO A 112 16.27 14.95 -8.50
N VAL A 113 15.07 14.39 -8.31
CA VAL A 113 14.04 14.31 -9.37
C VAL A 113 13.08 15.50 -9.32
N MET A 114 12.63 15.93 -8.13
CA MET A 114 11.61 16.97 -8.00
C MET A 114 12.17 18.34 -7.60
N GLY A 115 13.44 18.42 -7.19
CA GLY A 115 14.07 19.64 -6.72
C GLY A 115 13.61 20.07 -5.32
N PRO A 116 14.23 21.13 -4.75
CA PRO A 116 14.06 21.51 -3.33
C PRO A 116 12.62 21.90 -2.94
N GLY A 117 11.82 22.41 -3.90
CA GLY A 117 10.47 22.90 -3.63
C GLY A 117 9.37 21.84 -3.74
N LEU A 118 9.44 20.98 -4.77
CA LEU A 118 8.39 19.98 -5.02
C LEU A 118 8.60 18.67 -4.26
N GLY A 119 9.81 18.42 -3.73
CA GLY A 119 10.07 17.25 -2.88
C GLY A 119 9.15 17.16 -1.66
N VAL A 120 8.74 18.30 -1.09
CA VAL A 120 7.77 18.34 0.03
C VAL A 120 6.41 17.76 -0.37
N LEU A 121 5.97 17.96 -1.61
CA LEU A 121 4.70 17.41 -2.10
C LEU A 121 4.73 15.89 -2.15
N LEU A 122 5.87 15.29 -2.45
CA LEU A 122 6.04 13.84 -2.43
C LEU A 122 5.87 13.29 -1.01
N PHE A 123 6.46 13.95 0.01
CA PHE A 123 6.26 13.55 1.40
C PHE A 123 4.80 13.70 1.84
N VAL A 124 4.14 14.79 1.45
CA VAL A 124 2.71 15.00 1.72
C VAL A 124 1.86 13.91 1.06
N ALA A 125 2.16 13.54 -0.18
CA ALA A 125 1.47 12.47 -0.89
C ALA A 125 1.66 11.11 -0.21
N VAL A 126 2.89 10.79 0.22
CA VAL A 126 3.20 9.56 0.97
C VAL A 126 2.44 9.53 2.30
N LEU A 127 2.40 10.64 3.04
CA LEU A 127 1.64 10.73 4.28
C LEU A 127 0.13 10.58 4.07
N ALA A 128 -0.42 11.23 3.03
CA ALA A 128 -1.82 11.10 2.67
C ALA A 128 -2.18 9.65 2.29
N SER A 129 -1.30 8.99 1.52
CA SER A 129 -1.44 7.57 1.15
C SER A 129 -1.41 6.66 2.38
N ALA A 130 -0.45 6.87 3.30
CA ALA A 130 -0.37 6.12 4.55
C ALA A 130 -1.63 6.28 5.41
N ALA A 131 -2.16 7.51 5.52
CA ALA A 131 -3.40 7.78 6.25
C ALA A 131 -4.62 7.12 5.59
N ALA A 132 -4.73 7.15 4.26
CA ALA A 132 -5.81 6.49 3.52
C ALA A 132 -5.75 4.95 3.66
N SER A 133 -4.54 4.37 3.62
CA SER A 133 -4.32 2.94 3.86
C SER A 133 -4.74 2.53 5.28
N LEU A 134 -4.37 3.33 6.28
CA LEU A 134 -4.79 3.12 7.67
C LEU A 134 -6.31 3.12 7.81
N GLN A 135 -7.00 4.08 7.20
CA GLN A 135 -8.47 4.15 7.21
C GLN A 135 -9.10 2.91 6.57
N THR A 136 -8.57 2.49 5.42
CA THR A 136 -9.06 1.33 4.67
C THR A 136 -8.88 0.02 5.45
N THR A 137 -7.94 -0.02 6.39
CA THR A 137 -7.73 -1.18 7.28
C THR A 137 -8.70 -1.18 8.47
N PHE A 138 -8.96 -0.01 9.07
CA PHE A 138 -9.83 0.09 10.26
C PHE A 138 -11.32 -0.07 9.95
N ILE A 139 -11.79 0.38 8.79
CA ILE A 139 -13.22 0.38 8.44
C ILE A 139 -13.77 -1.06 8.33
N PRO A 140 -13.15 -2.00 7.59
CA PRO A 140 -13.62 -3.38 7.49
C PRO A 140 -13.65 -4.09 8.84
N VAL A 141 -12.60 -3.96 9.65
CA VAL A 141 -12.53 -4.59 10.98
C VAL A 141 -13.69 -4.12 11.86
N ALA A 142 -13.94 -2.81 11.88
CA ALA A 142 -15.03 -2.24 12.65
C ALA A 142 -16.41 -2.75 12.17
N ARG A 143 -16.59 -2.94 10.85
CA ARG A 143 -17.81 -3.51 10.26
C ARG A 143 -17.96 -5.01 10.56
N THR A 144 -16.89 -5.78 10.48
CA THR A 144 -16.90 -7.21 10.83
C THR A 144 -17.27 -7.40 12.29
N VAL A 145 -16.66 -6.64 13.20
CA VAL A 145 -16.99 -6.70 14.64
C VAL A 145 -18.44 -6.29 14.89
N LEU A 146 -18.95 -5.27 14.18
CA LEU A 146 -20.35 -4.88 14.24
C LEU A 146 -21.27 -6.04 13.79
N ALA A 147 -21.01 -6.65 12.64
CA ALA A 147 -21.80 -7.77 12.12
C ALA A 147 -21.75 -8.98 13.08
N MET A 148 -20.57 -9.35 13.57
CA MET A 148 -20.42 -10.45 14.55
C MET A 148 -21.18 -10.16 15.86
N SER A 149 -21.20 -8.91 16.31
CA SER A 149 -21.98 -8.52 17.49
C SER A 149 -23.50 -8.51 17.25
N ALA A 150 -23.95 -8.28 16.01
CA ALA A 150 -25.36 -8.40 15.63
C ALA A 150 -25.83 -9.87 15.60
N TYR A 151 -24.94 -10.81 15.26
CA TYR A 151 -25.18 -12.26 15.32
C TYR A 151 -24.83 -12.89 16.68
N GLU A 152 -24.71 -12.09 17.75
CA GLU A 152 -24.43 -12.54 19.13
C GLU A 152 -23.10 -13.30 19.34
N ALA A 153 -22.20 -13.29 18.36
CA ALA A 153 -20.86 -13.88 18.48
C ALA A 153 -19.87 -12.98 19.25
N MET A 154 -20.20 -11.69 19.42
CA MET A 154 -19.44 -10.73 20.22
C MET A 154 -20.36 -9.93 21.16
N PRO A 155 -19.81 -9.33 22.23
CA PRO A 155 -20.61 -8.56 23.19
C PRO A 155 -21.49 -7.50 22.52
N ALA A 156 -22.77 -7.45 22.89
CA ALA A 156 -23.77 -6.52 22.34
C ALA A 156 -23.37 -5.02 22.48
N SER A 157 -22.39 -4.71 23.32
CA SER A 157 -21.77 -3.39 23.39
C SER A 157 -21.13 -2.92 22.09
N TYR A 158 -20.65 -3.84 21.26
CA TYR A 158 -20.01 -3.54 19.96
C TYR A 158 -21.03 -3.25 18.85
N ALA A 159 -22.29 -3.68 19.03
CA ALA A 159 -23.40 -3.41 18.12
C ALA A 159 -23.89 -1.94 18.19
N LYS A 160 -23.46 -1.18 19.21
CA LYS A 160 -23.90 0.22 19.40
C LYS A 160 -23.19 1.16 18.43
N VAL A 161 -23.96 1.68 17.48
CA VAL A 161 -23.52 2.69 16.51
C VAL A 161 -23.68 4.10 17.09
N HIS A 162 -22.70 4.98 16.86
CA HIS A 162 -22.74 6.36 17.34
C HIS A 162 -23.88 7.17 16.65
N PRO A 163 -24.76 7.87 17.40
CA PRO A 163 -25.96 8.48 16.83
C PRO A 163 -25.66 9.60 15.81
N ARG A 164 -24.57 10.34 16.01
CA ARG A 164 -24.15 11.47 15.15
C ARG A 164 -23.21 11.09 14.00
N PHE A 165 -22.30 10.14 14.23
CA PHE A 165 -21.23 9.78 13.28
C PHE A 165 -21.53 8.48 12.52
N LYS A 166 -22.57 7.74 12.94
CA LYS A 166 -23.00 6.47 12.34
C LYS A 166 -21.90 5.42 12.25
N THR A 167 -20.92 5.47 13.16
CA THR A 167 -19.80 4.51 13.24
C THR A 167 -19.81 3.72 14.56
N PRO A 168 -19.33 2.45 14.57
CA PRO A 168 -19.23 1.62 15.77
C PRO A 168 -17.99 1.99 16.60
N GLY A 169 -18.02 3.15 17.26
CA GLY A 169 -16.84 3.72 17.93
C GLY A 169 -16.16 2.82 18.97
N ARG A 170 -16.92 1.98 19.70
CA ARG A 170 -16.34 1.03 20.68
C ARG A 170 -15.53 -0.08 20.01
N ALA A 171 -15.97 -0.55 18.84
CA ALA A 171 -15.24 -1.55 18.06
C ALA A 171 -13.93 -0.96 17.55
N THR A 172 -13.96 0.28 17.03
CA THR A 172 -12.75 0.98 16.57
C THR A 172 -11.72 1.17 17.68
N ILE A 173 -12.14 1.61 18.87
CA ILE A 173 -11.22 1.80 20.01
C ILE A 173 -10.62 0.46 20.45
N THR A 174 -11.44 -0.59 20.55
CA THR A 174 -10.95 -1.92 20.98
C THR A 174 -9.98 -2.50 19.96
N ALA A 175 -10.28 -2.39 18.67
CA ALA A 175 -9.38 -2.78 17.60
C ALA A 175 -8.06 -1.98 17.68
N GLY A 176 -8.13 -0.66 17.88
CA GLY A 176 -6.94 0.18 18.04
C GLY A 176 -6.07 -0.21 19.23
N ILE A 177 -6.68 -0.45 20.39
CA ILE A 177 -5.96 -0.94 21.58
C ILE A 177 -5.34 -2.31 21.31
N GLY A 178 -6.10 -3.24 20.74
CA GLY A 178 -5.62 -4.59 20.40
C GLY A 178 -4.42 -4.55 19.47
N THR A 179 -4.52 -3.80 18.38
CA THR A 179 -3.40 -3.59 17.43
C THR A 179 -2.21 -2.93 18.11
N GLY A 180 -2.43 -1.91 18.95
CA GLY A 180 -1.36 -1.22 19.68
C GLY A 180 -0.62 -2.14 20.65
N VAL A 181 -1.35 -2.96 21.41
CA VAL A 181 -0.77 -3.96 22.31
C VAL A 181 -0.01 -5.01 21.52
N PHE A 182 -0.60 -5.57 20.48
CA PHE A 182 0.05 -6.56 19.63
C PHE A 182 1.35 -6.03 19.04
N TYR A 183 1.32 -4.82 18.47
CA TYR A 183 2.49 -4.19 17.89
C TYR A 183 3.56 -3.92 18.94
N THR A 184 3.19 -3.40 20.11
CA THR A 184 4.12 -3.16 21.21
C THR A 184 4.79 -4.44 21.67
N VAL A 185 4.03 -5.53 21.82
CA VAL A 185 4.57 -6.84 22.20
C VAL A 185 5.52 -7.37 21.11
N MET A 186 5.12 -7.29 19.85
CA MET A 186 5.94 -7.75 18.72
C MET A 186 7.25 -6.96 18.61
N THR A 187 7.20 -5.64 18.75
CA THR A 187 8.40 -4.78 18.77
C THR A 187 9.33 -5.11 19.95
N LEU A 188 8.78 -5.46 21.12
CA LEU A 188 9.59 -5.82 22.29
C LEU A 188 10.20 -7.23 22.18
N VAL A 189 9.56 -8.14 21.46
CA VAL A 189 9.97 -9.55 21.35
C VAL A 189 10.86 -9.81 20.13
N SER A 190 10.76 -9.00 19.07
CA SER A 190 11.45 -9.24 17.81
C SER A 190 12.04 -7.97 17.20
N GLU A 191 13.36 -7.99 17.00
CA GLU A 191 14.12 -6.93 16.31
C GLU A 191 13.83 -6.85 14.80
N HIS A 192 13.15 -7.85 14.22
CA HIS A 192 12.91 -7.97 12.78
C HIS A 192 11.48 -7.66 12.33
N VAL A 193 10.62 -7.12 13.20
CA VAL A 193 9.22 -6.81 12.80
C VAL A 193 9.15 -5.65 11.81
N LEU A 194 10.22 -4.85 11.70
CA LEU A 194 10.28 -3.63 10.90
C LEU A 194 11.37 -3.63 9.82
N VAL A 195 12.03 -4.77 9.57
CA VAL A 195 13.04 -4.91 8.50
C VAL A 195 12.57 -5.95 7.50
#